data_AF-A0A2N0FYI1-F1
#
_entry.id   AF-A0A2N0FYI1-F1
#
_cell.length_a   1.000
_cell.length_b   1.000
_cell.length_c   1.000
_cell.angle_alpha   90.00
_cell.angle_beta   90.00
_cell.angle_gamma   90.00
#
_symmetry.space_group_name_H-M   'P 1'
#
loop_
_entity.id
_entity.type
_entity.pdbx_description
1 polymer ?
#
loop_
_entity_poly.entity_id
_entity_poly.type
_entity_poly.pdbx_seq_one_letter_code
_entity_poly.pdbx_strand_id
1 'polypeptide(L)'
;MKMKGLSSKQSGNSRFLSKLIGRKQKSNFRLVDFKNKQHKTDFLLSQTKCNLEILPQGVMVVGNFTESDTIIPILKNEIESITIIRGKEIVDTFYLSPMFILSKLGIPNRISRHLKVYPSEYKISETRINIKCEEYQLKLITSGNRFAKLLRNFKRAGYTDMLELVERPKLNLLQYNRAIDI
;
A
#
# COMPACT_ATOMS: atom_id res chain seq x y z
N MET A 1 -36.15 -53.72 9.13
CA MET A 1 -35.09 -53.60 10.15
C MET A 1 -34.30 -52.31 9.90
N LYS A 2 -34.20 -51.47 10.93
CA LYS A 2 -33.43 -50.20 10.99
C LYS A 2 -32.05 -50.50 11.59
N MET A 3 -30.98 -49.93 11.06
CA MET A 3 -29.79 -49.37 11.76
C MET A 3 -29.07 -48.45 10.75
N LYS A 4 -29.06 -47.11 10.94
CA LYS A 4 -28.02 -46.28 11.61
C LYS A 4 -26.61 -46.65 11.08
N GLY A 5 -25.82 -45.82 10.39
CA GLY A 5 -25.68 -44.36 10.39
C GLY A 5 -24.21 -44.05 10.74
N LEU A 6 -23.51 -43.22 9.96
CA LEU A 6 -22.30 -42.49 10.40
C LEU A 6 -21.98 -41.37 9.39
N SER A 7 -22.40 -40.16 9.76
CA SER A 7 -21.94 -38.93 9.13
C SER A 7 -20.57 -38.55 9.69
N SER A 8 -19.63 -38.15 8.84
CA SER A 8 -18.45 -37.39 9.26
C SER A 8 -18.67 -35.91 8.95
N LYS A 9 -19.24 -35.18 9.92
CA LYS A 9 -19.19 -33.72 10.02
C LYS A 9 -17.74 -33.29 10.32
N GLN A 10 -17.08 -32.66 9.36
CA GLN A 10 -15.94 -31.77 9.61
C GLN A 10 -16.12 -30.51 8.77
N SER A 11 -16.98 -29.60 9.24
CA SER A 11 -17.20 -28.26 8.65
C SER A 11 -17.47 -27.24 9.76
N GLY A 12 -16.72 -27.33 10.86
CA GLY A 12 -17.02 -26.60 12.10
C GLY A 12 -15.97 -25.59 12.56
N ASN A 13 -14.71 -25.71 12.14
CA ASN A 13 -13.61 -25.02 12.84
C ASN A 13 -13.12 -23.70 12.20
N SER A 14 -13.41 -23.41 10.93
CA SER A 14 -12.96 -22.15 10.31
C SER A 14 -13.79 -20.94 10.73
N ARG A 15 -15.06 -21.13 11.13
CA ARG A 15 -15.97 -20.04 11.53
C ARG A 15 -15.80 -19.59 12.99
N PHE A 16 -15.18 -20.40 13.85
CA PHE A 16 -14.98 -20.04 15.25
C PHE A 16 -13.76 -19.12 15.44
N LEU A 17 -12.69 -19.31 14.65
CA LEU A 17 -11.51 -18.45 14.70
C LEU A 17 -11.76 -17.05 14.14
N SER A 18 -12.66 -16.90 13.15
CA SER A 18 -13.03 -15.58 12.61
C SER A 18 -13.87 -14.74 13.59
N LYS A 19 -14.57 -15.37 14.54
CA LYS A 19 -15.37 -14.68 15.58
C LYS A 19 -14.54 -14.14 16.74
N LEU A 20 -13.41 -14.76 17.09
CA LEU A 20 -12.52 -14.27 18.16
C LEU A 20 -11.62 -13.10 17.73
N ILE A 21 -11.49 -12.85 16.42
CA ILE A 21 -10.70 -11.75 15.84
C ILE A 21 -11.62 -10.58 15.46
N GLY A 22 -12.55 -10.22 16.35
CA GLY A 22 -13.49 -9.09 16.18
C GLY A 22 -12.85 -7.70 16.07
N ARG A 23 -11.52 -7.61 15.88
CA ARG A 23 -10.87 -6.37 15.45
C ARG A 23 -10.98 -6.30 13.93
N LYS A 24 -11.82 -5.40 13.41
CA LYS A 24 -11.77 -4.96 12.00
C LYS A 24 -10.29 -4.77 11.62
N GLN A 25 -9.72 -5.69 10.84
CA GLN A 25 -8.34 -5.55 10.38
C GLN A 25 -8.25 -4.24 9.61
N LYS A 26 -7.37 -3.34 10.04
CA LYS A 26 -7.16 -2.06 9.35
C LYS A 26 -6.52 -2.38 8.00
N SER A 27 -7.32 -2.33 6.94
CA SER A 27 -6.86 -2.42 5.56
C SER A 27 -5.97 -1.24 5.24
N ASN A 28 -4.72 -1.51 4.90
CA ASN A 28 -3.73 -0.47 4.68
C ASN A 28 -3.51 -0.16 3.21
N PHE A 29 -4.02 -1.01 2.33
CA PHE A 29 -3.84 -0.96 0.91
C PHE A 29 -5.20 -1.05 0.23
N ARG A 30 -5.21 -0.69 -1.03
CA ARG A 30 -6.35 -0.86 -1.91
C ARG A 30 -5.88 -1.41 -3.23
N LEU A 31 -6.45 -2.51 -3.68
CA LEU A 31 -6.26 -3.03 -5.03
C LEU A 31 -7.03 -2.12 -5.99
N VAL A 32 -6.33 -1.55 -6.95
CA VAL A 32 -6.92 -0.60 -7.91
C VAL A 32 -7.14 -1.27 -9.26
N ASP A 33 -6.22 -2.14 -9.65
CA ASP A 33 -6.22 -2.77 -10.96
C ASP A 33 -5.55 -4.15 -10.82
N PHE A 34 -6.15 -5.14 -11.46
CA PHE A 34 -5.62 -6.49 -11.58
C PHE A 34 -5.80 -6.87 -13.04
N LYS A 35 -4.71 -7.06 -13.78
CA LYS A 35 -4.75 -7.42 -15.20
C LYS A 35 -4.20 -8.82 -15.36
N ASN A 36 -4.91 -9.71 -16.03
CA ASN A 36 -4.41 -11.02 -16.41
C ASN A 36 -4.35 -11.08 -17.96
N LYS A 37 -3.27 -11.64 -18.51
CA LYS A 37 -3.10 -11.83 -19.97
C LYS A 37 -4.15 -12.79 -20.56
N GLN A 38 -4.57 -13.79 -19.78
CA GLN A 38 -5.46 -14.86 -20.24
C GLN A 38 -6.94 -14.51 -20.04
N HIS A 39 -7.27 -13.66 -19.07
CA HIS A 39 -8.64 -13.29 -18.74
C HIS A 39 -8.77 -11.78 -18.52
N LYS A 40 -9.75 -11.16 -19.19
CA LYS A 40 -10.16 -9.78 -18.91
C LYS A 40 -10.87 -9.80 -17.58
N THR A 41 -10.20 -9.28 -16.55
CA THR A 41 -10.68 -9.29 -15.18
C THR A 41 -11.91 -8.41 -15.02
N ASP A 42 -12.89 -8.91 -14.27
CA ASP A 42 -14.10 -8.18 -13.97
C ASP A 42 -13.79 -6.90 -13.20
N PHE A 43 -14.47 -5.82 -13.59
CA PHE A 43 -14.39 -4.47 -13.03
C PHE A 43 -14.53 -4.44 -11.48
N LEU A 44 -15.08 -5.51 -10.90
CA LEU A 44 -15.41 -5.73 -9.48
C LEU A 44 -14.20 -5.75 -8.52
N LEU A 45 -12.98 -6.05 -8.99
CA LEU A 45 -11.79 -6.07 -8.12
C LEU A 45 -11.18 -4.67 -7.90
N SER A 46 -11.65 -3.68 -8.65
CA SER A 46 -11.17 -2.30 -8.53
C SER A 46 -11.68 -1.68 -7.23
N GLN A 47 -10.76 -1.08 -6.47
CA GLN A 47 -11.02 -0.41 -5.19
C GLN A 47 -11.21 -1.31 -3.96
N THR A 48 -10.94 -2.61 -4.05
CA THR A 48 -11.04 -3.52 -2.91
C THR A 48 -9.99 -3.21 -1.85
N LYS A 49 -10.44 -3.02 -0.60
CA LYS A 49 -9.58 -2.84 0.57
C LYS A 49 -8.81 -4.12 0.85
N CYS A 50 -7.49 -4.02 0.96
CA CYS A 50 -6.63 -5.17 1.18
C CYS A 50 -5.43 -4.84 2.09
N ASN A 51 -4.68 -5.88 2.42
CA ASN A 51 -3.39 -5.84 3.06
C ASN A 51 -2.35 -6.50 2.15
N LEU A 52 -1.10 -6.04 2.30
CA LEU A 52 0.03 -6.55 1.56
C LEU A 52 1.03 -7.13 2.56
N GLU A 53 1.27 -8.43 2.44
CA GLU A 53 2.26 -9.16 3.22
C GLU A 53 3.45 -9.46 2.32
N ILE A 54 4.65 -9.07 2.76
CA ILE A 54 5.88 -9.20 2.00
C ILE A 54 6.72 -10.26 2.72
N LEU A 55 6.89 -11.40 2.08
CA LEU A 55 7.65 -12.55 2.59
C LEU A 55 8.86 -12.81 1.69
N PRO A 56 9.92 -13.48 2.18
CA PRO A 56 11.08 -13.81 1.36
C PRO A 56 10.76 -14.71 0.14
N GLN A 57 9.72 -15.54 0.25
CA GLN A 57 9.31 -16.52 -0.76
C GLN A 57 8.29 -15.96 -1.76
N GLY A 58 7.63 -14.86 -1.43
CA GLY A 58 6.58 -14.27 -2.25
C GLY A 58 5.88 -13.10 -1.58
N VAL A 59 4.88 -12.56 -2.27
CA VAL A 59 4.04 -11.48 -1.78
C VAL A 59 2.61 -12.00 -1.72
N MET A 60 1.90 -11.70 -0.63
CA MET A 60 0.50 -12.07 -0.49
C MET A 60 -0.36 -10.81 -0.38
N VAL A 61 -1.38 -10.71 -1.21
CA VAL A 61 -2.42 -9.69 -1.09
C VAL A 61 -3.62 -10.31 -0.42
N VAL A 62 -3.94 -9.85 0.79
CA VAL A 62 -5.05 -10.39 1.60
C VAL A 62 -6.19 -9.38 1.60
N GLY A 63 -7.37 -9.78 1.15
CA GLY A 63 -8.54 -8.91 1.02
C GLY A 63 -9.82 -9.72 0.92
N ASN A 64 -10.93 -9.07 0.60
CA ASN A 64 -12.18 -9.76 0.27
C ASN A 64 -12.45 -9.50 -1.22
N PHE A 65 -11.88 -10.34 -2.09
CA PHE A 65 -11.94 -10.14 -3.54
C PHE A 65 -13.20 -10.76 -4.12
N THR A 66 -13.52 -11.97 -3.70
CA THR A 66 -14.77 -12.69 -4.02
C THR A 66 -15.30 -13.38 -2.75
N GLU A 67 -16.43 -14.08 -2.82
CA GLU A 67 -16.97 -14.85 -1.69
C GLU A 67 -16.07 -16.02 -1.27
N SER A 68 -15.27 -16.55 -2.21
CA SER A 68 -14.33 -17.66 -2.00
C SER A 68 -12.88 -17.21 -1.86
N ASP A 69 -12.50 -16.12 -2.53
CA ASP A 69 -11.09 -15.73 -2.66
C ASP A 69 -10.78 -14.53 -1.79
N THR A 70 -9.99 -14.82 -0.76
CA THR A 70 -9.55 -13.83 0.22
C THR A 70 -8.06 -13.50 0.11
N ILE A 71 -7.32 -14.26 -0.71
CA ILE A 71 -5.87 -14.18 -0.81
C ILE A 71 -5.46 -14.30 -2.27
N ILE A 72 -4.60 -13.40 -2.72
CA ILE A 72 -3.89 -13.49 -3.99
C ILE A 72 -2.41 -13.73 -3.65
N PRO A 73 -1.93 -14.97 -3.70
CA PRO A 73 -0.52 -15.29 -3.52
C PRO A 73 0.26 -15.01 -4.81
N ILE A 74 1.47 -14.49 -4.67
CA ILE A 74 2.39 -14.22 -5.78
C ILE A 74 3.74 -14.79 -5.37
N LEU A 75 4.22 -15.79 -6.10
CA LEU A 75 5.52 -16.39 -5.78
C LEU A 75 6.65 -15.49 -6.27
N LYS A 76 7.78 -15.50 -5.55
CA LYS A 76 8.92 -14.62 -5.89
C LYS A 76 9.48 -14.88 -7.30
N ASN A 77 9.45 -16.11 -7.77
CA ASN A 77 9.90 -16.50 -9.11
C ASN A 77 8.96 -16.01 -10.23
N GLU A 78 7.69 -15.71 -9.93
CA GLU A 78 6.73 -15.16 -10.89
C GLU A 78 6.88 -13.64 -11.05
N ILE A 79 7.55 -12.97 -10.11
CA ILE A 79 7.69 -11.52 -10.07
C ILE A 79 8.83 -11.09 -11.01
N GLU A 80 8.47 -10.38 -12.07
CA GLU A 80 9.45 -9.76 -12.96
C GLU A 80 9.98 -8.45 -12.36
N SER A 81 9.08 -7.61 -11.83
CA SER A 81 9.44 -6.30 -11.28
C SER A 81 8.42 -5.81 -10.26
N ILE A 82 8.92 -5.02 -9.30
CA ILE A 82 8.14 -4.33 -8.29
C ILE A 82 8.49 -2.84 -8.39
N THR A 83 7.58 -2.04 -8.92
CA THR A 83 7.75 -0.59 -8.99
C THR A 83 7.03 0.07 -7.82
N ILE A 84 7.76 0.82 -6.98
CA ILE A 84 7.20 1.64 -5.91
C ILE A 84 7.27 3.11 -6.33
N ILE A 85 6.10 3.72 -6.52
CA ILE A 85 5.97 5.11 -6.94
C ILE A 85 5.59 5.96 -5.74
N ARG A 86 6.50 6.85 -5.32
CA ARG A 86 6.24 7.81 -4.25
C ARG A 86 5.18 8.82 -4.69
N GLY A 87 4.22 9.11 -3.81
CA GLY A 87 3.26 10.19 -4.05
C GLY A 87 3.91 11.58 -4.04
N LYS A 88 3.26 12.55 -4.70
CA LYS A 88 3.69 13.95 -4.70
C LYS A 88 3.73 14.49 -3.27
N GLU A 89 4.85 15.05 -2.88
CA GLU A 89 5.01 15.75 -1.60
C GLU A 89 4.59 17.21 -1.81
N ILE A 90 3.68 17.69 -0.97
CA ILE A 90 3.16 19.06 -1.00
C ILE A 90 3.40 19.67 0.38
N VAL A 91 4.09 20.82 0.38
CA VAL A 91 4.35 21.64 1.56
C VAL A 91 3.69 23.00 1.36
N ASP A 92 2.76 23.31 2.25
CA ASP A 92 1.94 24.52 2.24
C ASP A 92 1.81 25.10 3.65
N THR A 93 2.91 25.67 4.16
CA THR A 93 2.96 26.21 5.53
C THR A 93 2.70 27.71 5.54
N PHE A 94 2.02 28.22 6.57
CA PHE A 94 1.93 29.65 6.83
C PHE A 94 3.22 30.19 7.50
N TYR A 95 3.45 31.51 7.40
CA TYR A 95 4.72 32.18 7.77
C TYR A 95 5.19 31.95 9.23
N LEU A 96 4.28 31.68 10.16
CA LEU A 96 4.60 31.45 11.58
C LEU A 96 4.48 29.98 12.00
N SER A 97 4.28 29.06 11.05
CA SER A 97 4.21 27.65 11.40
C SER A 97 5.60 27.17 11.85
N PRO A 98 5.71 26.37 12.93
CA PRO A 98 7.00 25.80 13.34
C PRO A 98 7.63 25.02 12.18
N MET A 99 6.83 24.33 11.37
CA MET A 99 7.30 23.64 10.17
C MET A 99 7.91 24.62 9.14
N PHE A 100 7.31 25.80 8.93
CA PHE A 100 7.86 26.85 8.06
C PHE A 100 9.24 27.31 8.53
N ILE A 101 9.35 27.65 9.82
CA ILE A 101 10.60 28.13 10.44
C ILE A 101 11.69 27.08 10.26
N LEU A 102 11.41 25.82 10.57
CA LEU A 102 12.38 24.73 10.43
C LEU A 102 12.77 24.48 8.97
N SER A 103 11.82 24.56 8.05
CA SER A 103 12.09 24.43 6.61
C SER A 103 13.01 25.56 6.11
N LYS A 104 12.81 26.80 6.59
CA LYS A 104 13.69 27.94 6.30
C LYS A 104 15.09 27.78 6.87
N LEU A 105 15.22 27.12 8.03
CA LEU A 105 16.50 26.76 8.64
C LEU A 105 17.20 25.57 7.95
N GLY A 106 16.65 25.04 6.85
CA GLY A 106 17.26 23.95 6.09
C GLY A 106 16.98 22.55 6.65
N ILE A 107 16.10 22.41 7.64
CA ILE A 107 15.75 21.11 8.22
C ILE A 107 14.90 20.32 7.22
N PRO A 108 15.24 19.05 6.95
CA PRO A 108 14.49 18.23 6.00
C PRO A 108 13.02 18.10 6.37
N ASN A 109 12.12 18.30 5.39
CA ASN A 109 10.65 18.22 5.56
C ASN A 109 10.17 16.92 6.23
N ARG A 110 10.93 15.82 6.10
CA ARG A 110 10.67 14.54 6.78
C ARG A 110 10.63 14.70 8.31
N ILE A 111 11.41 15.62 8.87
CA ILE A 111 11.48 15.94 10.28
C ILE A 111 10.48 17.06 10.58
N SER A 112 10.50 18.14 9.80
CA SER A 112 9.69 19.34 10.00
C SER A 112 8.18 19.05 10.05
N ARG A 113 7.70 18.08 9.26
CA ARG A 113 6.28 17.67 9.24
C ARG A 113 5.72 17.22 10.59
N HIS A 114 6.57 16.82 11.53
CA HIS A 114 6.14 16.40 12.87
C HIS A 114 5.74 17.58 13.75
N LEU A 115 6.08 18.81 13.34
CA LEU A 115 5.80 20.06 14.02
C LEU A 115 4.81 20.94 13.22
N LYS A 116 4.00 20.31 12.38
CA LYS A 116 2.90 20.99 11.69
C LYS A 116 1.78 21.34 12.66
N VAL A 117 1.16 22.50 12.48
CA VAL A 117 -0.01 22.92 13.27
C VAL A 117 -1.27 22.41 12.59
N TYR A 118 -1.38 22.62 11.28
CA TYR A 118 -2.52 22.17 10.49
C TYR A 118 -2.20 20.91 9.67
N PRO A 119 -3.17 19.98 9.52
CA PRO A 119 -2.99 18.80 8.68
C PRO A 119 -2.67 19.11 7.22
N SER A 120 -3.15 20.25 6.70
CA SER A 120 -2.96 20.74 5.34
C SER A 120 -1.52 21.16 5.04
N GLU A 121 -0.73 21.54 6.05
CA GLU A 121 0.63 22.07 5.87
C GLU A 121 1.58 21.09 5.18
N TYR A 122 1.34 19.80 5.40
CA TYR A 122 2.15 18.75 4.83
C TYR A 122 1.29 17.57 4.42
N LYS A 123 1.29 17.28 3.13
CA LYS A 123 0.59 16.15 2.54
C LYS A 123 1.50 15.41 1.57
N ILE A 124 1.47 14.09 1.65
CA ILE A 124 2.03 13.22 0.63
C ILE A 124 0.84 12.53 -0.05
N SER A 125 0.74 12.67 -1.37
CA SER A 125 -0.24 11.90 -2.14
C SER A 125 -0.02 10.40 -1.98
N GLU A 126 -0.98 9.60 -2.44
CA GLU A 126 -0.92 8.15 -2.32
C GLU A 126 0.35 7.55 -2.97
N THR A 127 0.93 6.55 -2.30
CA THR A 127 2.00 5.72 -2.86
C THR A 127 1.35 4.66 -3.73
N ARG A 128 1.87 4.45 -4.94
CA ARG A 128 1.41 3.39 -5.84
C ARG A 128 2.45 2.28 -5.87
N ILE A 129 1.99 1.03 -5.90
CA ILE A 129 2.82 -0.16 -5.97
C ILE A 129 2.33 -0.94 -7.17
N ASN A 130 3.20 -1.18 -8.13
CA ASN A 130 2.92 -2.02 -9.27
C ASN A 130 3.77 -3.28 -9.14
N ILE A 131 3.12 -4.44 -9.11
CA ILE A 131 3.78 -5.73 -9.14
C ILE A 131 3.48 -6.32 -10.52
N LYS A 132 4.54 -6.54 -11.30
CA LYS A 132 4.44 -7.11 -12.63
C LYS A 132 4.95 -8.55 -12.56
N CYS A 133 4.10 -9.47 -12.97
CA CYS A 133 4.42 -10.88 -13.14
C CYS A 133 4.33 -11.23 -14.62
N GLU A 134 4.73 -12.46 -14.96
CA GLU A 134 4.71 -12.94 -16.33
C GLU A 134 3.28 -12.95 -16.91
N GLU A 135 2.31 -13.48 -16.18
CA GLU A 135 0.93 -13.64 -16.68
C GLU A 135 -0.01 -12.52 -16.26
N TYR A 136 0.30 -11.78 -15.19
CA TYR A 136 -0.60 -10.79 -14.62
C TYR A 136 0.13 -9.60 -13.99
N GLN A 137 -0.61 -8.51 -13.77
CA GLN A 137 -0.11 -7.28 -13.17
C GLN A 137 -1.07 -6.79 -12.10
N LEU A 138 -0.54 -6.42 -10.94
CA LEU A 138 -1.30 -5.82 -9.85
C LEU A 138 -0.90 -4.36 -9.66
N LYS A 139 -1.90 -3.50 -9.43
CA LYS A 139 -1.68 -2.14 -8.97
C LYS A 139 -2.38 -1.92 -7.65
N LEU A 140 -1.58 -1.59 -6.64
CA LEU A 140 -2.03 -1.30 -5.30
C LEU A 140 -1.75 0.16 -4.98
N ILE A 141 -2.57 0.75 -4.13
CA ILE A 141 -2.32 2.08 -3.57
C ILE A 141 -2.37 2.05 -2.06
N THR A 142 -1.59 2.94 -1.44
CA THR A 142 -1.58 3.13 0.00
C THR A 142 -1.27 4.58 0.36
N SER A 143 -1.31 4.89 1.66
CA SER A 143 -0.93 6.20 2.17
C SER A 143 0.50 6.59 1.76
N GLY A 144 0.67 7.85 1.34
CA GLY A 144 1.98 8.43 1.01
C GLY A 144 3.05 8.28 2.09
N ASN A 145 2.64 8.24 3.36
CA ASN A 145 3.54 8.13 4.50
C ASN A 145 4.22 6.75 4.63
N ARG A 146 3.73 5.72 3.92
CA ARG A 146 4.23 4.35 4.02
C ARG A 146 5.35 4.01 3.06
N PHE A 147 5.66 4.88 2.11
CA PHE A 147 6.70 4.67 1.10
C PHE A 147 8.03 4.15 1.69
N ALA A 148 8.59 4.86 2.68
CA ALA A 148 9.88 4.48 3.28
C ALA A 148 9.81 3.12 4.02
N LYS A 149 8.68 2.83 4.68
CA LYS A 149 8.46 1.56 5.38
C LYS A 149 8.35 0.41 4.39
N LEU A 150 7.62 0.61 3.28
CA LEU A 150 7.47 -0.36 2.21
C LEU A 150 8.82 -0.68 1.55
N LEU A 151 9.57 0.35 1.17
CA LEU A 151 10.89 0.19 0.56
C LEU A 151 11.81 -0.65 1.46
N ARG A 152 11.85 -0.35 2.75
CA ARG A 152 12.63 -1.11 3.73
C ARG A 152 12.16 -2.56 3.84
N ASN A 153 10.85 -2.80 3.83
CA ASN A 153 10.30 -4.14 3.94
C ASN A 153 10.66 -5.01 2.72
N PHE A 154 10.54 -4.47 1.50
CA PHE A 154 10.93 -5.18 0.27
C PHE A 154 12.44 -5.48 0.23
N LYS A 155 13.28 -4.51 0.59
CA LYS A 155 14.74 -4.74 0.69
C LYS A 155 15.08 -5.82 1.72
N ARG A 156 14.45 -5.77 2.89
CA ARG A 156 14.66 -6.76 3.96
C ARG A 156 14.22 -8.18 3.55
N ALA A 157 13.17 -8.30 2.74
CA ALA A 157 12.70 -9.58 2.22
C ALA A 157 13.49 -10.08 1.00
N GLY A 158 14.48 -9.31 0.51
CA GLY A 158 15.39 -9.74 -0.55
C GLY A 158 14.85 -9.52 -1.97
N TYR A 159 14.05 -8.47 -2.19
CA TYR A 159 13.54 -8.07 -3.51
C TYR A 159 14.39 -6.97 -4.18
N THR A 160 15.61 -6.71 -3.70
CA THR A 160 16.41 -5.55 -4.12
C THR A 160 16.61 -5.49 -5.64
N ASP A 161 16.84 -6.62 -6.30
CA ASP A 161 17.18 -6.68 -7.73
C ASP A 161 15.98 -6.44 -8.64
N MET A 162 14.76 -6.69 -8.14
CA MET A 162 13.50 -6.51 -8.88
C MET A 162 12.83 -5.17 -8.56
N LEU A 163 13.44 -4.35 -7.69
CA LEU A 163 12.79 -3.19 -7.08
C LEU A 163 13.14 -1.90 -7.82
N GLU A 164 12.14 -1.31 -8.46
CA GLU A 164 12.26 -0.04 -9.15
C GLU A 164 11.65 1.10 -8.32
N LEU A 165 12.40 2.20 -8.20
CA LEU A 165 11.99 3.37 -7.45
C LEU A 165 11.61 4.51 -8.40
N VAL A 166 10.39 5.03 -8.27
CA VAL A 166 9.98 6.24 -8.99
C VAL A 166 9.56 7.30 -7.99
N GLU A 167 10.34 8.38 -7.90
CA GLU A 167 9.99 9.54 -7.07
C GLU A 167 9.24 10.59 -7.89
N ARG A 168 8.02 10.93 -7.48
CA ARG A 168 7.29 12.07 -8.06
C ARG A 168 7.87 13.39 -7.56
N PRO A 169 7.74 14.48 -8.35
CA PRO A 169 8.28 15.77 -7.99
C PRO A 169 7.75 16.26 -6.63
N LYS A 170 8.59 17.00 -5.92
CA LYS A 170 8.24 17.68 -4.67
C LYS A 170 7.77 19.08 -5.01
N LEU A 171 6.59 19.47 -4.53
CA LEU A 171 6.08 20.83 -4.65
C LEU A 171 6.26 21.53 -3.31
N ASN A 172 7.14 22.52 -3.29
CA ASN A 172 7.36 23.38 -2.13
C ASN A 172 6.83 24.79 -2.44
N LEU A 173 5.64 25.12 -1.94
CA LEU A 173 5.03 26.43 -2.19
C LEU A 173 5.78 27.58 -1.50
N LEU A 174 6.67 27.27 -0.55
CA LEU A 174 7.52 28.27 0.12
C LEU A 174 8.59 28.86 -0.80
N GLN A 175 9.00 28.09 -1.80
CA GLN A 175 9.94 28.55 -2.82
C GLN A 175 9.22 29.32 -3.93
N TYR A 176 7.95 28.99 -4.17
CA TYR A 176 7.14 29.63 -5.21
C TYR A 176 6.81 31.10 -4.88
N ASN A 177 6.42 31.38 -3.64
CA ASN A 177 6.15 32.77 -3.23
C ASN A 177 7.41 33.66 -3.31
N ARG A 178 8.59 33.11 -3.04
CA ARG A 178 9.86 33.84 -3.20
C ARG A 178 10.18 34.24 -4.64
N ALA A 179 9.63 33.53 -5.64
CA ALA A 179 9.89 33.81 -7.05
C ALA A 179 8.93 34.87 -7.65
N ILE A 180 7.85 35.20 -6.93
CA ILE A 180 6.86 36.21 -7.33
C ILE A 180 7.18 37.56 -6.68
N ASP A 181 7.92 37.55 -5.56
CA ASP A 181 8.36 38.74 -4.82
C ASP A 181 9.68 39.35 -5.38
N ILE A 182 10.00 39.15 -6.67
CA ILE A 182 11.12 39.79 -7.39
C ILE A 182 10.60 40.62 -8.55
#